data_AF-A0A1M5BXA4-F1
#
_entry.id   AF-A0A1M5BXA4-F1
#
_cell.length_a   1.000
_cell.length_b   1.000
_cell.length_c   1.000
_cell.angle_alpha   90.00
_cell.angle_beta   90.00
_cell.angle_gamma   90.00
#
_symmetry.space_group_name_H-M   'P 1'
#
loop_
_entity.id
_entity.type
_entity.pdbx_description
1 polymer ?
#
loop_
_entity_poly.entity_id
_entity_poly.type
_entity_poly.pdbx_seq_one_letter_code
_entity_poly.pdbx_strand_id
1 'polypeptide(L)' 'MSNHLDLHLTARGYLIDFLVTNTAPSVDQQELREVLLFLNNLITFDEINLMKEDVEGI' A
#
# COMPACT_ATOMS: atom_id res chain seq x y z
N MET A 1 7.93 18.47 8.26
CA MET A 1 8.00 17.93 6.89
C MET A 1 7.76 16.44 7.01
N SER A 2 6.60 15.97 6.57
CA SER A 2 6.31 14.53 6.50
C SER A 2 7.12 13.95 5.35
N ASN A 3 8.15 13.16 5.68
CA ASN A 3 8.93 12.42 4.71
C ASN A 3 7.98 11.54 3.90
N HIS A 4 7.91 11.73 2.58
CA HIS A 4 7.20 10.82 1.66
C HIS A 4 7.57 9.34 1.92
N LEU A 5 8.81 9.09 2.38
CA LEU A 5 9.31 7.77 2.77
C LEU A 5 8.44 7.03 3.81
N ASP A 6 7.81 7.75 4.76
CA ASP A 6 7.04 7.12 5.85
C ASP A 6 5.56 6.87 5.46
N LEU A 7 5.08 7.51 4.40
CA LEU A 7 3.70 7.39 3.95
C LEU A 7 3.41 5.98 3.42
N HIS A 8 4.34 5.40 2.67
CA HIS A 8 4.18 4.05 2.13
C HIS A 8 4.20 2.98 3.23
N LEU A 9 5.04 3.15 4.25
CA LEU A 9 5.06 2.29 5.44
C LEU A 9 3.74 2.37 6.19
N THR A 10 3.21 3.58 6.37
CA THR A 10 1.91 3.84 7.01
C THR A 10 0.77 3.20 6.20
N ALA A 11 0.76 3.35 4.88
CA ALA A 11 -0.24 2.78 3.99
C ALA A 11 -0.22 1.24 3.99
N ARG A 12 0.97 0.63 4.00
CA ARG A 12 1.11 -0.83 4.15
C ARG A 12 0.57 -1.32 5.50
N GLY A 13 0.81 -0.57 6.58
CA GLY A 13 0.22 -0.85 7.89
C GLY A 13 -1.31 -0.92 7.83
N TYR A 14 -1.95 0.09 7.24
CA TYR A 14 -3.40 0.10 7.08
C TYR A 14 -3.95 -1.05 6.23
N LEU A 15 -3.24 -1.48 5.17
CA LEU A 15 -3.66 -2.64 4.36
C LEU A 15 -3.63 -3.94 5.18
N ILE A 16 -2.61 -4.13 6.03
CA ILE A 16 -2.51 -5.28 6.92
C ILE A 16 -3.61 -5.24 7.97
N ASP A 17 -3.83 -4.08 8.60
CA ASP A 17 -4.89 -3.91 9.58
C ASP A 17 -6.26 -4.20 8.97
N PHE A 18 -6.50 -3.77 7.72
CA PHE A 18 -7.72 -4.08 7.00
C PHE A 18 -7.88 -5.59 6.74
N LEU A 19 -6.81 -6.30 6.38
CA LEU A 19 -6.84 -7.76 6.23
C LEU A 19 -7.18 -8.47 7.53
N VAL A 20 -6.59 -8.03 8.64
CA VAL A 20 -6.76 -8.65 9.97
C VAL A 20 -8.13 -8.35 10.57
N THR A 21 -8.65 -7.13 10.37
CA THR A 21 -9.90 -6.69 10.99
C THR A 21 -11.14 -7.01 10.16
N ASN A 22 -11.00 -7.26 8.86
CA ASN A 22 -12.14 -7.53 7.98
C ASN A 22 -12.51 -9.02 8.00
N THR A 23 -13.16 -9.43 9.09
CA THR A 23 -13.63 -10.80 9.34
C THR A 23 -15.12 -10.97 9.05
N ALA A 24 -15.76 -10.03 8.35
CA ALA A 24 -17.19 -10.10 8.08
C ALA A 24 -17.52 -11.33 7.21
N PRO A 25 -18.49 -12.19 7.60
CA PRO A 25 -18.83 -13.40 6.84
C PRO A 25 -19.36 -13.13 5.43
N SER A 26 -19.83 -11.91 5.17
CA SER A 26 -20.33 -11.45 3.86
C SER A 26 -19.22 -10.98 2.92
N VAL A 27 -17.97 -10.92 3.38
CA VAL A 27 -16.83 -10.44 2.59
C VAL A 27 -16.12 -11.63 1.95
N ASP A 28 -16.04 -11.62 0.63
CA ASP A 28 -15.24 -12.59 -0.11
C ASP A 28 -13.75 -12.37 0.20
N GLN A 29 -13.17 -13.34 0.91
CA GLN A 29 -11.77 -13.28 1.34
C GLN A 29 -10.79 -13.44 0.17
N GLN A 30 -11.20 -14.04 -0.94
CA GLN A 30 -10.38 -14.12 -2.15
C GLN A 30 -10.32 -12.77 -2.85
N GLU A 31 -11.47 -12.15 -3.10
CA GLU A 31 -11.53 -10.81 -3.70
C GLU A 31 -10.80 -9.77 -2.83
N LEU A 32 -10.98 -9.84 -1.52
CA LEU A 32 -10.27 -8.98 -0.57
C LEU A 32 -8.75 -9.12 -0.69
N ARG A 33 -8.23 -10.36 -0.80
CA ARG A 33 -6.79 -10.60 -0.99
C ARG A 33 -6.28 -10.00 -2.29
N GLU A 34 -7.04 -10.12 -3.37
CA GLU A 34 -6.66 -9.58 -4.69
C GLU A 34 -6.63 -8.04 -4.67
N VAL A 35 -7.63 -7.41 -4.06
CA VAL A 35 -7.67 -5.95 -3.87
C VAL A 35 -6.48 -5.48 -3.04
N LEU A 36 -6.18 -6.15 -1.92
CA LEU A 36 -5.05 -5.80 -1.07
C LEU A 36 -3.70 -5.97 -1.78
N LEU A 37 -3.55 -7.01 -2.59
CA LEU A 37 -2.35 -7.21 -3.41
C LEU A 37 -2.20 -6.11 -4.47
N PHE A 38 -3.29 -5.73 -5.13
CA PHE A 38 -3.30 -4.62 -6.08
C PHE A 38 -2.86 -3.31 -5.41
N LEU A 39 -3.42 -2.98 -4.25
CA LEU A 39 -3.08 -1.77 -3.50
C LEU A 39 -1.62 -1.79 -3.02
N ASN A 40 -1.12 -2.95 -2.56
CA ASN A 40 0.28 -3.10 -2.17
C ASN A 40 1.24 -2.88 -3.35
N ASN A 41 0.90 -3.40 -4.53
CA ASN A 41 1.66 -3.20 -5.76
C ASN A 41 1.65 -1.73 -6.19
N LEU A 42 0.51 -1.04 -6.05
CA LEU A 42 0.41 0.39 -6.35
C LEU A 42 1.29 1.24 -5.43
N ILE A 43 1.30 0.96 -4.12
CA ILE A 43 2.19 1.63 -3.16
C ILE A 43 3.66 1.41 -3.55
N THR A 44 4.02 0.18 -3.92
CA THR A 44 5.40 -0.16 -4.32
C THR A 44 5.80 0.52 -5.62
N PHE A 45 4.87 0.64 -6.57
CA PHE A 45 5.11 1.37 -7.82
C PHE A 45 5.34 2.87 -7.57
N ASP A 46 4.53 3.48 -6.69
CA ASP A 46 4.67 4.87 -6.30
C ASP A 46 6.03 5.15 -5.63
N GLU A 47 6.47 4.26 -4.72
CA GLU A 47 7.82 4.32 -4.12
C GLU A 47 8.92 4.32 -5.18
N ILE A 48 8.85 3.40 -6.15
CA ILE A 48 9.85 3.27 -7.20
C ILE A 48 9.90 4.54 -8.06
N ASN A 49 8.76 5.17 -8.34
CA ASN A 49 8.73 6.41 -9.13
C ASN A 49 9.30 7.58 -8.35
N LEU A 50 8.94 7.73 -7.07
CA LEU A 50 9.51 8.76 -6.21
C LEU A 50 11.03 8.63 -6.09
N MET A 51 11.54 7.40 -5.93
CA MET A 51 12.99 7.14 -5.92
C MET A 51 13.65 7.50 -7.26
N LYS A 52 12.97 7.35 -8.39
CA LYS A 52 13.50 7.75 -9.70
C LYS A 52 13.50 9.27 -9.86
N GLU A 53 12.43 9.95 -9.44
CA GLU A 53 12.34 11.40 -9.44
C GLU A 53 13.46 12.03 -8.58
N ASP A 54 13.73 11.47 -7.40
CA ASP A 54 14.84 11.91 -6.53
C ASP A 54 16.22 11.67 -7.16
N VAL A 55 16.41 10.58 -7.91
CA VAL A 55 17.68 10.24 -8.58
C VAL A 55 17.91 11.05 -9.86
N GLU A 56 16.83 11.40 -10.57
CA GLU A 56 16.89 12.22 -11.79
C GLU A 56 17.01 13.73 -11.51
N GLY A 57 16.89 14.15 -10.25
CA GLY A 57 17.39 15.44 -9.75
C GLY A 57 16.79 16.68 -10.42
N ILE A 58 15.46 16.75 -10.51
CA ILE A 58 14.73 18.01 -10.71
C ILE A 58 14.46 18.65 -9.35
#